data_AF-A0A5K1IRR3-F1
#
_entry.id   AF-A0A5K1IRR3-F1
#
_cell.length_a   1.000
_cell.length_b   1.000
_cell.length_c   1.000
_cell.angle_alpha   90.00
_cell.angle_beta   90.00
_cell.angle_gamma   90.00
#
_symmetry.space_group_name_H-M   'P 1'
#
loop_
_entity.id
_entity.type
_entity.pdbx_description
1 polymer ?
#
loop_
_entity_poly.entity_id
_entity_poly.type
_entity_poly.pdbx_seq_one_letter_code
_entity_poly.pdbx_strand_id
1 'polypeptide(L)'
;MSAIDFKLMNVLLHVDDHAKDDPALYYRGEPEAITSGEAGASALCVTSRVDFLTYVNGMSARKWRKYAGLDTAWLHIELSGKGVLEVLGVADGADEPRALETLDIDCGTPTGFDIEVDLTGEDLVGFALQADEASRLEVVRAHYFARVDEAQVNDVRLSLSTTTFNNERFILPNIDLVKGAVAAEGEPIASRFHMFVVDNGRTLDAAALTDDIVTVIPNPNVGGAGGFARGMMAATEEEGAFTHVLLMDDDVRILPESILRTFNLLSLARGRYKDAFLNGAMLSLEDPARQFEDVARVISSGKYVKIKDDYRVDELADVIANERADVEVEQAYGAWWYSCIPVSAIRENGLPLPLFVRCDDVEFGIRNNPVYMTMNGICVWHASFEGRWRASVDCYQFTRNFHVLTAVHDCASERLAVTRLKRNVRQNLRDMDYGAAEMLLQGFEDYLAGPEFLMHADGAALMKEHAAFNEKLTPVGEMDPELLTRAGVTEDVLSSVDLIVRVPTWLKIWRSAPYDKHYLPDFLLRDEPSYLVKYGPGTIEGSSVARKTVVCLEPTRKSASVRTMDKERFRAIRARERALLARWRKEGGAVRAAYREAMPTLTSRSFWEGYLKEMSERA
;
A
#
# COMPACT_ATOMS: atom_id res chain seq x y z
N MET A 1 3.06 -38.78 16.46
CA MET A 1 2.68 -37.44 15.97
C MET A 1 2.12 -36.71 17.17
N SER A 2 2.85 -35.72 17.68
CA SER A 2 2.40 -34.83 18.76
C SER A 2 1.52 -33.77 18.12
N ALA A 3 0.21 -33.82 18.37
CA ALA A 3 -0.64 -32.69 18.05
C ALA A 3 -0.34 -31.56 19.05
N ILE A 4 -0.22 -30.34 18.55
CA ILE A 4 -0.02 -29.12 19.35
C ILE A 4 -1.16 -28.15 19.08
N ASP A 5 -1.52 -27.35 20.09
CA ASP A 5 -2.38 -26.19 19.90
C ASP A 5 -1.52 -25.04 19.34
N PHE A 6 -1.75 -24.67 18.08
CA PHE A 6 -1.04 -23.60 17.39
C PHE A 6 -1.96 -22.40 17.21
N LYS A 7 -1.58 -21.25 17.79
CA LYS A 7 -2.38 -20.02 17.71
C LYS A 7 -2.43 -19.49 16.27
N LEU A 8 -3.62 -19.12 15.81
CA LEU A 8 -3.86 -18.54 14.47
C LEU A 8 -3.84 -17.01 14.53
N MET A 9 -4.64 -16.44 15.43
CA MET A 9 -4.79 -14.99 15.61
C MET A 9 -5.34 -14.65 16.99
N ASN A 10 -4.94 -13.51 17.55
CA ASN A 10 -5.57 -12.94 18.73
C ASN A 10 -6.85 -12.19 18.35
N VAL A 11 -7.80 -12.13 19.30
CA VAL A 11 -8.95 -11.22 19.25
C VAL A 11 -8.57 -9.94 19.98
N LEU A 12 -8.63 -8.82 19.27
CA LEU A 12 -8.28 -7.51 19.79
C LEU A 12 -9.49 -6.88 20.47
N LEU A 13 -9.37 -6.67 21.78
CA LEU A 13 -10.43 -6.13 22.63
C LEU A 13 -10.43 -4.60 22.69
N HIS A 14 -9.37 -3.95 22.21
CA HIS A 14 -9.25 -2.50 22.23
C HIS A 14 -9.09 -1.98 20.82
N VAL A 15 -9.74 -0.85 20.57
CA VAL A 15 -9.64 -0.12 19.30
C VAL A 15 -8.40 0.76 19.35
N ASP A 16 -7.56 0.66 18.32
CA ASP A 16 -6.38 1.53 18.22
C ASP A 16 -6.77 3.01 18.16
N ASP A 17 -5.95 3.88 18.77
CA ASP A 17 -6.22 5.32 18.90
C ASP A 17 -6.54 6.03 17.57
N HIS A 18 -5.93 5.58 16.48
CA HIS A 18 -6.12 6.18 15.16
C HIS A 18 -7.43 5.74 14.47
N ALA A 19 -8.08 4.68 14.97
CA ALA A 19 -9.34 4.12 14.49
C ALA A 19 -10.44 4.18 15.57
N LYS A 20 -10.25 4.96 16.63
CA LYS A 20 -11.18 5.07 17.78
C LYS A 20 -12.62 5.46 17.40
N ASP A 21 -12.78 6.17 16.29
CA ASP A 21 -14.06 6.63 15.76
C ASP A 21 -14.71 5.57 14.84
N ASP A 22 -14.00 4.45 14.58
CA ASP A 22 -14.40 3.32 13.75
C ASP A 22 -14.35 1.97 14.51
N PRO A 23 -14.99 1.85 15.69
CA PRO A 23 -14.93 0.62 16.51
C PRO A 23 -15.46 -0.62 15.77
N ALA A 24 -16.32 -0.43 14.76
CA ALA A 24 -16.89 -1.47 13.90
C ALA A 24 -15.83 -2.34 13.19
N LEU A 25 -14.59 -1.84 13.05
CA LEU A 25 -13.46 -2.61 12.55
C LEU A 25 -13.09 -3.78 13.47
N TYR A 26 -13.31 -3.61 14.78
CA TYR A 26 -12.96 -4.55 15.84
C TYR A 26 -14.20 -5.27 16.36
N TYR A 27 -15.27 -4.54 16.65
CA TYR A 27 -16.54 -5.09 17.15
C TYR A 27 -17.72 -4.16 16.82
N ARG A 28 -18.93 -4.72 16.72
CA ARG A 28 -20.18 -3.99 16.42
C ARG A 28 -21.16 -4.14 17.58
N GLY A 29 -21.65 -3.03 18.12
CA GLY A 29 -22.63 -3.00 19.22
C GLY A 29 -23.09 -1.57 19.48
N GLU A 30 -24.07 -1.41 20.35
CA GLU A 30 -24.47 -0.07 20.81
C GLU A 30 -23.28 0.60 21.53
N PRO A 31 -23.07 1.93 21.41
CA PRO A 31 -21.92 2.60 22.04
C PRO A 31 -21.82 2.39 23.56
N GLU A 32 -22.96 2.20 24.22
CA GLU A 32 -23.08 1.99 25.67
C GLU A 32 -22.88 0.51 26.07
N ALA A 33 -22.82 -0.39 25.09
CA ALA A 33 -22.66 -1.83 25.29
C ALA A 33 -21.27 -2.21 25.82
N ILE A 34 -20.29 -1.31 25.67
CA ILE A 34 -18.87 -1.59 25.94
C ILE A 34 -18.31 -0.56 26.90
N THR A 35 -17.70 -1.05 27.97
CA THR A 35 -16.96 -0.21 28.93
C THR A 35 -15.60 -0.82 29.23
N SER A 36 -14.64 -0.01 29.69
CA SER A 36 -13.39 -0.53 30.25
C SER A 36 -13.68 -1.37 31.50
N GLY A 37 -13.07 -2.56 31.58
CA GLY A 37 -13.27 -3.50 32.68
C GLY A 37 -12.66 -3.02 34.01
N GLU A 38 -13.12 -3.63 35.11
CA GLU A 38 -12.62 -3.36 36.47
C GLU A 38 -11.30 -4.11 36.76
N ALA A 39 -11.02 -5.19 36.02
CA ALA A 39 -9.76 -5.93 36.14
C ALA A 39 -8.66 -5.33 35.24
N GLY A 40 -7.90 -4.38 35.79
CA GLY A 40 -6.58 -3.97 35.27
C GLY A 40 -6.54 -3.56 33.80
N ALA A 41 -7.16 -2.45 33.43
CA ALA A 41 -7.00 -1.68 32.18
C ALA A 41 -7.08 -2.41 30.82
N SER A 42 -7.26 -3.74 30.79
CA SER A 42 -7.10 -4.59 29.60
C SER A 42 -8.31 -5.48 29.32
N ALA A 43 -9.18 -5.72 30.30
CA ALA A 43 -10.43 -6.44 30.07
C ALA A 43 -11.49 -5.54 29.42
N LEU A 44 -12.30 -6.12 28.53
CA LEU A 44 -13.45 -5.47 27.91
C LEU A 44 -14.74 -5.95 28.56
N CYS A 45 -15.58 -5.01 29.00
CA CYS A 45 -16.86 -5.32 29.62
C CYS A 45 -18.00 -5.10 28.62
N VAL A 46 -18.85 -6.13 28.46
CA VAL A 46 -20.04 -6.17 27.60
C VAL A 46 -21.30 -6.12 28.47
N THR A 47 -22.20 -5.18 28.20
CA THR A 47 -23.48 -4.99 28.93
C THR A 47 -24.71 -5.27 28.07
N SER A 48 -24.55 -5.36 26.74
CA SER A 48 -25.60 -5.75 25.79
C SER A 48 -24.98 -6.55 24.62
N ARG A 49 -25.61 -6.62 23.44
CA ARG A 49 -25.05 -7.40 22.32
C ARG A 49 -23.82 -6.72 21.73
N VAL A 50 -22.73 -7.47 21.62
CA VAL A 50 -21.51 -7.05 20.91
C VAL A 50 -21.06 -8.18 19.98
N ASP A 51 -20.91 -7.87 18.70
CA ASP A 51 -20.51 -8.78 17.61
C ASP A 51 -19.04 -8.56 17.23
N PHE A 52 -18.24 -9.63 17.28
CA PHE A 52 -16.81 -9.67 16.92
C PHE A 52 -16.56 -10.31 15.54
N LEU A 53 -17.60 -10.62 14.77
CA LEU A 53 -17.50 -10.99 13.35
C LEU A 53 -17.21 -9.73 12.51
N THR A 54 -15.99 -9.22 12.61
CA THR A 54 -15.54 -7.96 12.00
C THR A 54 -14.27 -8.17 11.17
N TYR A 55 -13.80 -7.13 10.50
CA TYR A 55 -12.58 -7.22 9.69
C TYR A 55 -11.34 -7.61 10.50
N VAL A 56 -11.18 -7.05 11.71
CA VAL A 56 -10.02 -7.33 12.57
C VAL A 56 -10.22 -8.65 13.33
N ASN A 57 -11.40 -8.90 13.92
CA ASN A 57 -11.59 -10.02 14.85
C ASN A 57 -12.24 -11.27 14.24
N GLY A 58 -12.82 -11.16 13.04
CA GLY A 58 -13.32 -12.29 12.29
C GLY A 58 -12.19 -13.15 11.72
N MET A 59 -12.29 -14.46 11.90
CA MET A 59 -11.38 -15.43 11.31
C MET A 59 -11.76 -15.67 9.85
N SER A 60 -10.78 -15.50 8.95
CA SER A 60 -10.88 -15.77 7.51
C SER A 60 -10.91 -17.29 7.24
N ALA A 61 -12.03 -17.96 7.53
CA ALA A 61 -12.16 -19.42 7.46
C ALA A 61 -11.85 -19.97 6.07
N ARG A 62 -12.35 -19.31 5.00
CA ARG A 62 -12.06 -19.70 3.60
C ARG A 62 -10.57 -19.66 3.30
N LYS A 63 -9.86 -18.61 3.72
CA LYS A 63 -8.41 -18.48 3.47
C LYS A 63 -7.54 -19.39 4.34
N TRP A 64 -7.89 -19.62 5.60
CA TRP A 64 -7.19 -20.63 6.41
C TRP A 64 -7.33 -22.03 5.80
N ARG A 65 -8.51 -22.39 5.30
CA ARG A 65 -8.71 -23.61 4.50
C ARG A 65 -7.88 -23.61 3.22
N LYS A 66 -7.94 -22.53 2.43
CA LYS A 66 -7.23 -22.41 1.15
C LYS A 66 -5.71 -22.51 1.30
N TYR A 67 -5.14 -21.80 2.27
CA TYR A 67 -3.69 -21.63 2.39
C TYR A 67 -3.03 -22.65 3.32
N ALA A 68 -3.72 -23.06 4.40
CA ALA A 68 -3.17 -23.94 5.43
C ALA A 68 -3.85 -25.32 5.52
N GLY A 69 -4.97 -25.52 4.82
CA GLY A 69 -5.71 -26.80 4.82
C GLY A 69 -6.39 -27.11 6.16
N LEU A 70 -6.80 -26.09 6.91
CA LEU A 70 -7.43 -26.24 8.23
C LEU A 70 -8.95 -26.38 8.07
N ASP A 71 -9.51 -27.57 8.26
CA ASP A 71 -10.97 -27.75 8.26
C ASP A 71 -11.63 -27.47 9.63
N THR A 72 -10.84 -27.37 10.70
CA THR A 72 -11.32 -27.11 12.06
C THR A 72 -10.39 -26.13 12.77
N ALA A 73 -10.98 -25.25 13.58
CA ALA A 73 -10.27 -24.37 14.50
C ALA A 73 -11.04 -24.30 15.83
N TRP A 74 -10.45 -23.64 16.83
CA TRP A 74 -11.05 -23.44 18.13
C TRP A 74 -11.00 -21.96 18.51
N LEU A 75 -12.09 -21.45 19.07
CA LEU A 75 -12.12 -20.18 19.78
C LEU A 75 -11.80 -20.46 21.25
N HIS A 76 -10.67 -19.94 21.73
CA HIS A 76 -10.40 -19.83 23.16
C HIS A 76 -10.88 -18.46 23.66
N ILE A 77 -11.68 -18.42 24.72
CA ILE A 77 -12.12 -17.16 25.32
C ILE A 77 -12.19 -17.27 26.85
N GLU A 78 -11.59 -16.31 27.55
CA GLU A 78 -11.70 -16.19 29.02
C GLU A 78 -12.77 -15.16 29.37
N LEU A 79 -13.88 -15.65 29.95
CA LEU A 79 -15.06 -14.85 30.31
C LEU A 79 -15.37 -14.92 31.80
N SER A 80 -15.97 -13.85 32.33
CA SER A 80 -16.71 -13.89 33.59
C SER A 80 -18.01 -13.10 33.50
N GLY A 81 -18.94 -13.38 34.40
CA GLY A 81 -20.26 -12.77 34.44
C GLY A 81 -21.35 -13.69 33.93
N LYS A 82 -22.43 -13.09 33.41
CA LYS A 82 -23.64 -13.82 33.02
C LYS A 82 -24.22 -13.34 31.68
N GLY A 83 -24.47 -14.29 30.78
CA GLY A 83 -25.01 -14.03 29.46
C GLY A 83 -24.80 -15.21 28.50
N VAL A 84 -24.70 -14.91 27.21
CA VAL A 84 -24.57 -15.89 26.14
C VAL A 84 -23.38 -15.57 25.25
N LEU A 85 -22.59 -16.59 24.91
CA LEU A 85 -21.62 -16.60 23.84
C LEU A 85 -22.22 -17.32 22.62
N GLU A 86 -22.25 -16.65 21.48
CA GLU A 86 -22.76 -17.20 20.22
C GLU A 86 -21.62 -17.22 19.19
N VAL A 87 -21.19 -18.40 18.73
CA VAL A 87 -20.25 -18.52 17.62
C VAL A 87 -21.02 -18.34 16.32
N LEU A 88 -20.52 -17.45 15.46
CA LEU A 88 -21.14 -17.05 14.21
C LEU A 88 -20.32 -17.53 13.01
N GLY A 89 -21.01 -17.94 11.95
CA GLY A 89 -20.42 -18.29 10.66
C GLY A 89 -21.13 -17.60 9.51
N VAL A 90 -20.40 -17.30 8.45
CA VAL A 90 -20.96 -16.89 7.16
C VAL A 90 -20.64 -17.97 6.14
N ALA A 91 -21.66 -18.69 5.68
CA ALA A 91 -21.48 -19.79 4.74
C ALA A 91 -21.05 -19.30 3.34
N ASP A 92 -20.38 -20.16 2.57
CA ASP A 92 -20.04 -19.90 1.17
C ASP A 92 -21.31 -19.59 0.35
N GLY A 93 -21.32 -18.42 -0.30
CA GLY A 93 -22.44 -17.90 -1.06
C GLY A 93 -23.59 -17.27 -0.24
N ALA A 94 -23.48 -17.21 1.08
CA ALA A 94 -24.42 -16.48 1.95
C ALA A 94 -23.88 -15.10 2.36
N ASP A 95 -24.75 -14.12 2.56
CA ASP A 95 -24.33 -12.76 2.94
C ASP A 95 -24.72 -12.39 4.38
N GLU A 96 -25.46 -13.28 5.05
CA GLU A 96 -25.94 -13.10 6.42
C GLU A 96 -25.27 -14.12 7.35
N PRO A 97 -24.89 -13.71 8.58
CA PRO A 97 -24.32 -14.62 9.56
C PRO A 97 -25.38 -15.56 10.14
N ARG A 98 -24.94 -16.75 10.57
CA ARG A 98 -25.74 -17.73 11.31
C ARG A 98 -25.02 -18.20 12.56
N ALA A 99 -25.77 -18.56 13.59
CA ALA A 99 -25.23 -19.24 14.76
C ALA A 99 -24.73 -20.64 14.37
N LEU A 100 -23.49 -20.95 14.73
CA LEU A 100 -22.90 -22.28 14.64
C LEU A 100 -22.99 -23.01 15.99
N GLU A 101 -22.76 -22.27 17.08
CA GLU A 101 -22.83 -22.79 18.45
C GLU A 101 -23.28 -21.69 19.42
N THR A 102 -23.88 -22.08 20.54
CA THR A 102 -24.35 -21.15 21.58
C THR A 102 -24.10 -21.74 22.95
N LEU A 103 -23.47 -20.96 23.84
CA LEU A 103 -23.12 -21.36 25.20
C LEU A 103 -23.69 -20.34 26.19
N ASP A 104 -24.41 -20.85 27.20
CA ASP A 104 -24.80 -20.06 28.37
C ASP A 104 -23.59 -19.89 29.29
N ILE A 105 -23.31 -18.64 29.65
CA ILE A 105 -22.22 -18.26 30.54
C ILE A 105 -22.82 -17.82 31.87
N ASP A 106 -22.42 -18.48 32.95
CA ASP A 106 -22.70 -18.05 34.33
C ASP A 106 -21.50 -18.45 35.19
N CYS A 107 -20.53 -17.53 35.29
CA CYS A 107 -19.30 -17.77 36.03
C CYS A 107 -18.86 -16.51 36.79
N GLY A 108 -18.65 -16.63 38.10
CA GLY A 108 -18.28 -15.48 38.96
C GLY A 108 -16.82 -15.02 38.85
N THR A 109 -15.97 -15.78 38.15
CA THR A 109 -14.53 -15.49 37.95
C THR A 109 -14.13 -15.81 36.52
N PRO A 110 -13.09 -15.16 35.96
CA PRO A 110 -12.59 -15.47 34.62
C PRO A 110 -12.35 -16.96 34.40
N THR A 111 -13.07 -17.54 33.45
CA THR A 111 -13.07 -18.97 33.11
C THR A 111 -12.83 -19.11 31.61
N GLY A 112 -11.89 -19.97 31.22
CA GLY A 112 -11.56 -20.24 29.82
C GLY A 112 -12.51 -21.27 29.19
N PHE A 113 -12.97 -20.98 27.97
CA PHE A 113 -13.78 -21.87 27.15
C PHE A 113 -13.08 -22.11 25.82
N ASP A 114 -12.97 -23.38 25.41
CA ASP A 114 -12.49 -23.79 24.08
C ASP A 114 -13.67 -24.32 23.28
N ILE A 115 -14.08 -23.57 22.25
CA ILE A 115 -15.22 -23.91 21.40
C ILE A 115 -14.70 -24.38 20.04
N GLU A 116 -15.04 -25.60 19.65
CA GLU A 116 -14.65 -26.17 18.36
C GLU A 116 -15.51 -25.59 17.23
N VAL A 117 -14.87 -25.20 16.13
CA VAL A 117 -15.54 -24.62 14.97
C VAL A 117 -15.14 -25.37 13.70
N ASP A 118 -16.14 -25.95 13.02
CA ASP A 118 -15.99 -26.48 11.67
C ASP A 118 -15.91 -25.33 10.66
N LEU A 119 -14.81 -25.27 9.92
CA LEU A 119 -14.57 -24.26 8.89
C LEU A 119 -15.11 -24.69 7.53
N THR A 120 -15.59 -25.93 7.41
CA THR A 120 -16.02 -26.52 6.15
C THR A 120 -17.25 -25.81 5.60
N GLY A 121 -17.07 -25.12 4.47
CA GLY A 121 -18.13 -24.37 3.81
C GLY A 121 -18.41 -22.99 4.43
N GLU A 122 -17.56 -22.51 5.33
CA GLU A 122 -17.62 -21.16 5.89
C GLU A 122 -16.60 -20.23 5.21
N ASP A 123 -17.01 -19.00 4.94
CA ASP A 123 -16.15 -17.90 4.50
C ASP A 123 -15.50 -17.20 5.69
N LEU A 124 -16.31 -16.84 6.69
CA LEU A 124 -15.89 -16.13 7.88
C LEU A 124 -16.46 -16.82 9.13
N VAL A 125 -15.69 -16.79 10.20
CA VAL A 125 -16.12 -17.22 11.54
C VAL A 125 -15.85 -16.08 12.53
N GLY A 126 -16.76 -15.87 13.45
CA GLY A 126 -16.68 -14.86 14.50
C GLY A 126 -17.45 -15.32 15.72
N PHE A 127 -17.69 -14.40 16.65
CA PHE A 127 -18.60 -14.65 17.76
C PHE A 127 -19.30 -13.37 18.17
N ALA A 128 -20.41 -13.49 18.89
CA ALA A 128 -21.07 -12.40 19.58
C ALA A 128 -21.24 -12.74 21.06
N LEU A 129 -21.22 -11.70 21.89
CA LEU A 129 -21.54 -11.78 23.30
C LEU A 129 -22.84 -11.03 23.56
N GLN A 130 -23.68 -11.60 24.41
CA GLN A 130 -24.91 -10.97 24.87
C GLN A 130 -24.97 -11.10 26.39
N ALA A 131 -24.82 -10.01 27.13
CA ALA A 131 -25.04 -10.03 28.56
C ALA A 131 -26.54 -10.20 28.89
N ASP A 132 -26.84 -10.88 29.99
CA ASP A 132 -28.20 -10.95 30.54
C ASP A 132 -28.66 -9.57 31.04
N GLU A 133 -29.98 -9.38 31.17
CA GLU A 133 -30.53 -8.15 31.74
C GLU A 133 -29.95 -7.87 33.13
N ALA A 134 -29.50 -6.63 33.35
CA ALA A 134 -28.82 -6.19 34.58
C ALA A 134 -27.55 -6.99 34.96
N SER A 135 -26.96 -7.70 33.99
CA SER A 135 -25.68 -8.41 34.13
C SER A 135 -24.62 -7.81 33.21
N ARG A 136 -23.38 -8.31 33.30
CA ARG A 136 -22.29 -7.97 32.39
C ARG A 136 -21.47 -9.22 32.08
N LEU A 137 -20.81 -9.23 30.93
CA LEU A 137 -19.77 -10.19 30.57
C LEU A 137 -18.43 -9.47 30.49
N GLU A 138 -17.41 -9.93 31.20
CA GLU A 138 -16.05 -9.40 31.11
C GLU A 138 -15.18 -10.36 30.31
N VAL A 139 -14.56 -9.86 29.24
CA VAL A 139 -13.64 -10.58 28.36
C VAL A 139 -12.22 -10.20 28.75
N VAL A 140 -11.44 -11.19 29.20
CA VAL A 140 -10.03 -10.98 29.61
C VAL A 140 -9.09 -11.19 28.43
N ARG A 141 -9.30 -12.25 27.66
CA ARG A 141 -8.56 -12.57 26.43
C ARG A 141 -9.39 -13.48 25.55
N ALA A 142 -9.17 -13.40 24.23
CA ALA A 142 -9.65 -14.41 23.31
C ALA A 142 -8.68 -14.57 22.13
N HIS A 143 -8.63 -15.77 21.55
CA HIS A 143 -7.83 -16.05 20.36
C HIS A 143 -8.37 -17.28 19.63
N TYR A 144 -8.07 -17.39 18.35
CA TYR A 144 -8.31 -18.60 17.57
C TYR A 144 -7.05 -19.44 17.51
N PHE A 145 -7.19 -20.77 17.61
CA PHE A 145 -6.09 -21.72 17.47
C PHE A 145 -6.52 -22.95 16.65
N ALA A 146 -5.55 -23.73 16.19
CA ALA A 146 -5.78 -25.01 15.53
C ALA A 146 -4.93 -26.10 16.15
N ARG A 147 -5.47 -27.33 16.21
CA ARG A 147 -4.72 -28.53 16.60
C ARG A 147 -4.04 -29.13 15.37
N VAL A 148 -2.72 -29.02 15.31
CA VAL A 148 -1.93 -29.46 14.14
C VAL A 148 -0.82 -30.42 14.55
N ASP A 149 -0.40 -31.28 13.63
CA ASP A 149 0.82 -32.08 13.83
C ASP A 149 2.03 -31.15 13.83
N GLU A 150 2.86 -31.22 14.88
CA GLU A 150 4.06 -30.40 15.01
C GLU A 150 5.01 -30.57 13.82
N ALA A 151 5.11 -31.78 13.26
CA ALA A 151 5.93 -32.07 12.08
C ALA A 151 5.47 -31.34 10.80
N GLN A 152 4.26 -30.80 10.85
CA GLN A 152 3.62 -30.08 9.78
C GLN A 152 3.76 -28.55 9.93
N VAL A 153 4.30 -28.04 11.02
CA VAL A 153 4.57 -26.60 11.19
C VAL A 153 5.86 -26.23 10.46
N ASN A 154 5.80 -25.22 9.60
CA ASN A 154 6.97 -24.71 8.88
C ASN A 154 7.87 -23.93 9.82
N ASP A 155 9.19 -24.08 9.66
CA ASP A 155 10.16 -23.27 10.40
C ASP A 155 10.28 -21.86 9.79
N VAL A 156 9.38 -20.96 10.22
CA VAL A 156 9.37 -19.57 9.77
C VAL A 156 10.32 -18.74 10.62
N ARG A 157 11.19 -17.98 9.95
CA ARG A 157 12.05 -16.94 10.53
C ARG A 157 11.83 -15.67 9.73
N LEU A 158 11.23 -14.67 10.35
CA LEU A 158 10.72 -13.48 9.69
C LEU A 158 11.63 -12.29 9.97
N SER A 159 12.19 -11.68 8.92
CA SER A 159 12.78 -10.35 9.05
C SER A 159 11.78 -9.29 8.61
N LEU A 160 11.51 -8.29 9.43
CA LEU A 160 10.84 -7.06 8.98
C LEU A 160 11.89 -6.09 8.48
N SER A 161 11.70 -5.49 7.31
CA SER A 161 12.56 -4.41 6.82
C SER A 161 11.74 -3.17 6.50
N THR A 162 12.14 -2.07 7.12
CA THR A 162 11.56 -0.74 6.86
C THR A 162 12.65 0.25 6.48
N THR A 163 12.33 1.13 5.53
CA THR A 163 13.23 2.18 5.06
C THR A 163 12.74 3.52 5.57
N THR A 164 13.61 4.31 6.19
CA THR A 164 13.26 5.64 6.71
C THR A 164 14.18 6.75 6.20
N PHE A 165 13.64 7.95 6.04
CA PHE A 165 14.39 9.16 5.66
C PHE A 165 13.81 10.39 6.37
N ASN A 166 14.45 10.84 7.45
CA ASN A 166 14.04 12.00 8.26
C ASN A 166 12.57 11.91 8.77
N ASN A 167 12.16 10.74 9.24
CA ASN A 167 10.77 10.47 9.66
C ASN A 167 10.68 9.83 11.06
N GLU A 168 11.50 10.33 11.99
CA GLU A 168 11.66 9.87 13.37
C GLU A 168 10.32 9.78 14.12
N ARG A 169 9.38 10.67 13.78
CA ARG A 169 8.03 10.73 14.35
C ARG A 169 7.21 9.47 14.12
N PHE A 170 7.51 8.69 13.07
CA PHE A 170 6.85 7.42 12.80
C PHE A 170 7.75 6.24 13.17
N ILE A 171 9.02 6.25 12.74
CA ILE A 171 9.87 5.08 12.89
C ILE A 171 10.19 4.74 14.35
N LEU A 172 10.40 5.72 15.23
CA LEU A 172 10.70 5.44 16.64
C LEU A 172 9.52 4.77 17.37
N PRO A 173 8.28 5.31 17.32
CA PRO A 173 7.11 4.60 17.86
C PRO A 173 6.89 3.22 17.22
N ASN A 174 7.13 3.08 15.92
CA ASN A 174 6.95 1.81 15.21
C ASN A 174 7.94 0.73 15.70
N ILE A 175 9.19 1.10 15.98
CA ILE A 175 10.19 0.21 16.60
C ILE A 175 9.68 -0.30 17.95
N ASP A 176 9.28 0.61 18.83
CA ASP A 176 8.81 0.26 20.18
C ASP A 176 7.54 -0.62 20.13
N LEU A 177 6.61 -0.27 19.24
CA LEU A 177 5.35 -1.00 19.05
C LEU A 177 5.59 -2.44 18.60
N VAL A 178 6.43 -2.65 17.58
CA VAL A 178 6.75 -3.98 17.04
C VAL A 178 7.49 -4.82 18.07
N LYS A 179 8.50 -4.24 18.74
CA LYS A 179 9.25 -4.93 19.81
C LYS A 179 8.32 -5.36 20.94
N GLY A 180 7.47 -4.45 21.40
CA GLY A 180 6.50 -4.72 22.47
C GLY A 180 5.54 -5.84 22.11
N ALA A 181 5.00 -5.84 20.88
CA ALA A 181 4.06 -6.86 20.42
C ALA A 181 4.72 -8.25 20.28
N VAL A 182 5.91 -8.32 19.68
CA VAL A 182 6.65 -9.60 19.54
C VAL A 182 7.04 -10.16 20.90
N ALA A 183 7.48 -9.30 21.83
CA ALA A 183 7.80 -9.71 23.19
C ALA A 183 6.55 -10.16 23.98
N ALA A 184 5.41 -9.49 23.80
CA ALA A 184 4.16 -9.85 24.45
C ALA A 184 3.57 -11.17 23.93
N GLU A 185 3.73 -11.48 22.64
CA GLU A 185 3.29 -12.76 22.07
C GLU A 185 4.17 -13.93 22.54
N GLY A 186 5.49 -13.75 22.60
CA GLY A 186 6.43 -14.77 23.07
C GLY A 186 6.83 -15.81 22.01
N GLU A 187 7.20 -17.01 22.44
CA GLU A 187 7.61 -18.08 21.52
C GLU A 187 6.41 -18.62 20.71
N PRO A 188 6.61 -18.99 19.42
CA PRO A 188 7.91 -19.13 18.75
C PRO A 188 8.40 -17.87 18.02
N ILE A 189 7.59 -16.80 17.90
CA ILE A 189 7.98 -15.63 17.11
C ILE A 189 9.10 -14.82 17.77
N ALA A 190 9.15 -14.73 19.10
CA ALA A 190 10.14 -13.95 19.83
C ALA A 190 11.60 -14.35 19.50
N SER A 191 11.87 -15.63 19.24
CA SER A 191 13.20 -16.13 18.85
C SER A 191 13.42 -16.19 17.33
N ARG A 192 12.39 -15.90 16.53
CA ARG A 192 12.37 -16.09 15.07
C ARG A 192 11.99 -14.84 14.31
N PHE A 193 12.04 -13.68 14.97
CA PHE A 193 11.76 -12.38 14.38
C PHE A 193 12.94 -11.45 14.56
N HIS A 194 13.22 -10.65 13.54
CA HIS A 194 14.17 -9.54 13.64
C HIS A 194 13.71 -8.37 12.75
N MET A 195 14.02 -7.14 13.15
CA MET A 195 13.64 -5.94 12.40
C MET A 195 14.88 -5.16 11.95
N PHE A 196 15.01 -4.95 10.64
CA PHE A 196 16.01 -4.07 10.04
C PHE A 196 15.40 -2.69 9.75
N VAL A 197 15.96 -1.66 10.37
CA VAL A 197 15.61 -0.26 10.07
C VAL A 197 16.70 0.33 9.21
N VAL A 198 16.42 0.49 7.92
CA VAL A 198 17.36 1.07 6.96
C VAL A 198 17.19 2.59 6.96
N ASP A 199 18.13 3.27 7.62
CA ASP A 199 18.11 4.72 7.79
C ASP A 199 18.83 5.40 6.62
N ASN A 200 18.08 5.74 5.58
CA ASN A 200 18.56 6.52 4.42
C ASN A 200 18.85 7.99 4.78
N GLY A 201 18.37 8.47 5.94
CA GLY A 201 18.61 9.83 6.44
C GLY A 201 19.92 9.95 7.21
N ARG A 202 20.40 8.85 7.80
CA ARG A 202 21.53 8.80 8.75
C ARG A 202 21.30 9.72 9.95
N THR A 203 20.05 9.81 10.39
CA THR A 203 19.62 10.68 11.49
C THR A 203 19.35 9.92 12.78
N LEU A 204 19.22 8.59 12.72
CA LEU A 204 18.98 7.76 13.90
C LEU A 204 20.28 7.46 14.65
N ASP A 205 20.20 7.39 15.98
CA ASP A 205 21.27 6.84 16.81
C ASP A 205 21.27 5.31 16.71
N ALA A 206 21.96 4.81 15.70
CA ALA A 206 21.99 3.38 15.39
C ALA A 206 22.53 2.53 16.56
N ALA A 207 23.49 3.05 17.33
CA ALA A 207 24.08 2.32 18.45
C ALA A 207 23.12 2.20 19.63
N ALA A 208 22.31 3.24 19.89
CA ALA A 208 21.33 3.24 20.97
C ALA A 208 20.08 2.42 20.65
N LEU A 209 19.68 2.35 19.37
CA LEU A 209 18.45 1.68 18.94
C LEU A 209 18.64 0.20 18.57
N THR A 210 19.88 -0.22 18.28
CA THR A 210 20.18 -1.61 17.90
C THR A 210 20.26 -2.50 19.14
N ASP A 211 19.57 -3.64 19.08
CA ASP A 211 19.59 -4.72 20.07
C ASP A 211 19.33 -6.10 19.42
N ASP A 212 18.96 -7.09 20.21
CA ASP A 212 18.75 -8.47 19.73
C ASP A 212 17.55 -8.59 18.77
N ILE A 213 16.57 -7.68 18.85
CA ILE A 213 15.35 -7.71 18.03
C ILE A 213 15.46 -6.74 16.85
N VAL A 214 16.21 -5.64 17.00
CA VAL A 214 16.28 -4.57 16.00
C VAL A 214 17.72 -4.25 15.62
N THR A 215 18.00 -4.13 14.32
CA THR A 215 19.24 -3.56 13.81
C THR A 215 18.96 -2.31 13.00
N VAL A 216 19.56 -1.18 13.39
CA VAL A 216 19.52 0.06 12.60
C VAL A 216 20.73 0.11 11.67
N ILE A 217 20.49 0.27 10.38
CA ILE A 217 21.51 0.27 9.32
C ILE A 217 21.57 1.67 8.69
N PRO A 218 22.59 2.49 9.01
CA PRO A 218 22.84 3.73 8.30
C PRO A 218 23.11 3.46 6.81
N ASN A 219 22.38 4.13 5.94
CA ASN A 219 22.42 3.93 4.49
C ASN A 219 22.46 5.29 3.77
N PRO A 220 23.14 5.45 2.61
CA PRO A 220 22.97 6.67 1.81
C PRO A 220 21.53 6.82 1.33
N ASN A 221 21.12 8.04 0.98
CA ASN A 221 19.80 8.27 0.41
C ASN A 221 19.71 7.74 -1.03
N VAL A 222 19.23 6.51 -1.16
CA VAL A 222 19.01 5.81 -2.43
C VAL A 222 17.52 5.55 -2.71
N GLY A 223 16.65 6.30 -2.02
CA GLY A 223 15.20 6.19 -2.17
C GLY A 223 14.64 4.89 -1.58
N GLY A 224 13.34 4.66 -1.81
CA GLY A 224 12.63 3.49 -1.28
C GLY A 224 13.20 2.18 -1.81
N ALA A 225 13.39 2.08 -3.12
CA ALA A 225 13.88 0.85 -3.75
C ALA A 225 15.26 0.43 -3.22
N GLY A 226 16.18 1.39 -3.06
CA GLY A 226 17.51 1.11 -2.54
C GLY A 226 17.53 0.83 -1.03
N GLY A 227 16.62 1.43 -0.26
CA GLY A 227 16.45 1.10 1.14
C GLY A 227 15.93 -0.34 1.33
N PHE A 228 14.87 -0.71 0.60
CA PHE A 228 14.36 -2.08 0.61
C PHE A 228 15.37 -3.09 0.07
N ALA A 229 16.15 -2.74 -0.97
CA ALA A 229 17.24 -3.58 -1.44
C ALA A 229 18.29 -3.81 -0.34
N ARG A 230 18.67 -2.77 0.42
CA ARG A 230 19.59 -2.91 1.56
C ARG A 230 19.00 -3.77 2.68
N GLY A 231 17.70 -3.65 2.93
CA GLY A 231 16.96 -4.51 3.84
C GLY A 231 16.98 -5.99 3.45
N MET A 232 16.67 -6.29 2.18
CA MET A 232 16.78 -7.62 1.60
C MET A 232 18.21 -8.16 1.64
N MET A 233 19.22 -7.31 1.42
CA MET A 233 20.62 -7.69 1.55
C MET A 233 20.95 -8.10 2.98
N ALA A 234 20.53 -7.33 3.98
CA ALA A 234 20.75 -7.68 5.39
C ALA A 234 20.09 -9.02 5.76
N ALA A 235 18.83 -9.23 5.33
CA ALA A 235 18.10 -10.47 5.57
C ALA A 235 18.66 -11.70 4.83
N THR A 236 19.50 -11.49 3.81
CA THR A 236 20.11 -12.57 3.02
C THR A 236 21.62 -12.65 3.15
N GLU A 237 22.21 -11.90 4.08
CA GLU A 237 23.65 -11.88 4.37
C GLU A 237 24.13 -13.23 4.90
N GLU A 238 23.42 -13.76 5.89
CA GLU A 238 23.69 -15.06 6.49
C GLU A 238 22.77 -16.13 5.90
N GLU A 239 23.37 -17.20 5.37
CA GLU A 239 22.61 -18.26 4.73
C GLU A 239 21.70 -18.98 5.74
N GLY A 240 20.39 -18.79 5.57
CA GLY A 240 19.40 -19.49 6.36
C GLY A 240 19.03 -18.76 7.66
N ALA A 241 19.50 -17.53 7.88
CA ALA A 241 19.07 -16.73 9.03
C ALA A 241 17.55 -16.42 8.99
N PHE A 242 17.03 -16.10 7.80
CA PHE A 242 15.61 -15.81 7.58
C PHE A 242 15.03 -16.66 6.47
N THR A 243 13.73 -16.97 6.57
CA THR A 243 12.96 -17.61 5.51
C THR A 243 12.12 -16.61 4.72
N HIS A 244 11.73 -15.49 5.35
CA HIS A 244 10.90 -14.45 4.74
C HIS A 244 11.35 -13.05 5.13
N VAL A 245 11.14 -12.09 4.22
CA VAL A 245 11.35 -10.65 4.43
C VAL A 245 10.02 -9.92 4.28
N LEU A 246 9.51 -9.33 5.36
CA LEU A 246 8.37 -8.42 5.35
C LEU A 246 8.86 -7.00 5.10
N LEU A 247 8.59 -6.46 3.92
CA LEU A 247 8.80 -5.05 3.61
C LEU A 247 7.62 -4.23 4.13
N MET A 248 7.91 -3.08 4.73
CA MET A 248 6.91 -2.17 5.27
C MET A 248 7.40 -0.71 5.22
N ASP A 249 6.53 0.20 4.81
CA ASP A 249 6.81 1.64 4.81
C ASP A 249 7.01 2.17 6.24
N ASP A 250 7.73 3.29 6.38
CA ASP A 250 7.96 3.90 7.68
C ASP A 250 6.78 4.77 8.13
N ASP A 251 6.01 5.37 7.22
CA ASP A 251 4.91 6.32 7.51
C ASP A 251 3.52 5.68 7.65
N VAL A 252 3.48 4.42 8.10
CA VAL A 252 2.23 3.69 8.40
C VAL A 252 1.89 3.69 9.89
N ARG A 253 0.61 3.49 10.20
CA ARG A 253 0.18 2.93 11.49
C ARG A 253 0.12 1.42 11.35
N ILE A 254 0.94 0.75 12.13
CA ILE A 254 1.08 -0.71 12.12
C ILE A 254 0.00 -1.30 13.01
N LEU A 255 -0.72 -2.30 12.50
CA LEU A 255 -1.43 -3.27 13.32
C LEU A 255 -0.45 -4.39 13.71
N PRO A 256 0.05 -4.48 14.95
CA PRO A 256 1.09 -5.47 15.27
C PRO A 256 0.61 -6.91 15.08
N GLU A 257 -0.68 -7.13 15.33
CA GLU A 257 -1.36 -8.39 15.08
C GLU A 257 -1.27 -8.83 13.60
N SER A 258 -1.14 -7.91 12.62
CA SER A 258 -0.87 -8.26 11.22
C SER A 258 0.45 -9.04 11.07
N ILE A 259 1.49 -8.67 11.82
CA ILE A 259 2.81 -9.34 11.81
C ILE A 259 2.69 -10.74 12.42
N LEU A 260 1.97 -10.85 13.54
CA LEU A 260 1.71 -12.14 14.21
C LEU A 260 0.92 -13.08 13.30
N ARG A 261 -0.14 -12.59 12.66
CA ARG A 261 -0.95 -13.35 11.68
C ARG A 261 -0.14 -13.77 10.47
N THR A 262 0.73 -12.89 9.96
CA THR A 262 1.65 -13.22 8.86
C THR A 262 2.57 -14.37 9.25
N PHE A 263 3.19 -14.30 10.42
CA PHE A 263 4.05 -15.37 10.94
C PHE A 263 3.27 -16.69 11.13
N ASN A 264 2.09 -16.64 11.73
CA ASN A 264 1.25 -17.81 12.00
C ASN A 264 0.74 -18.46 10.70
N LEU A 265 0.30 -17.66 9.73
CA LEU A 265 -0.16 -18.14 8.44
C LEU A 265 0.96 -18.84 7.67
N LEU A 266 2.14 -18.22 7.59
CA LEU A 266 3.31 -18.84 6.96
C LEU A 266 3.73 -20.14 7.67
N SER A 267 3.60 -20.18 9.00
CA SER A 267 3.93 -21.37 9.81
C SER A 267 3.02 -22.56 9.50
N LEU A 268 1.78 -22.33 9.07
CA LEU A 268 0.83 -23.39 8.71
C LEU A 268 0.59 -23.55 7.20
N ALA A 269 1.14 -22.66 6.37
CA ALA A 269 0.95 -22.68 4.93
C ALA A 269 1.33 -24.03 4.29
N ARG A 270 0.58 -24.44 3.26
CA ARG A 270 0.70 -25.75 2.60
C ARG A 270 0.97 -25.63 1.11
N GLY A 271 1.58 -26.68 0.55
CA GLY A 271 1.83 -26.79 -0.88
C GLY A 271 2.54 -25.56 -1.44
N ARG A 272 1.97 -24.99 -2.51
CA ARG A 272 2.51 -23.79 -3.17
C ARG A 272 2.44 -22.50 -2.35
N TYR A 273 1.67 -22.48 -1.25
CA TYR A 273 1.54 -21.31 -0.38
C TYR A 273 2.70 -21.16 0.62
N LYS A 274 3.54 -22.19 0.78
CA LYS A 274 4.75 -22.13 1.62
C LYS A 274 5.76 -21.09 1.16
N ASP A 275 5.86 -20.92 -0.14
CA ASP A 275 6.76 -19.97 -0.82
C ASP A 275 5.94 -18.90 -1.58
N ALA A 276 4.70 -18.64 -1.14
CA ALA A 276 3.87 -17.58 -1.71
C ALA A 276 4.24 -16.21 -1.12
N PHE A 277 3.96 -15.16 -1.89
CA PHE A 277 4.06 -13.80 -1.38
C PHE A 277 2.79 -13.51 -0.58
N LEU A 278 2.94 -12.84 0.55
CA LEU A 278 1.81 -12.42 1.38
C LEU A 278 1.74 -10.90 1.41
N ASN A 279 0.60 -10.35 1.00
CA ASN A 279 0.39 -8.91 0.96
C ASN A 279 -0.70 -8.48 1.95
N GLY A 280 -0.40 -7.42 2.68
CA GLY A 280 -1.32 -6.78 3.61
C GLY A 280 -2.09 -5.66 2.90
N ALA A 281 -3.35 -5.50 3.28
CA ALA A 281 -4.18 -4.42 2.73
C ALA A 281 -3.75 -3.05 3.26
N MET A 282 -3.75 -2.05 2.39
CA MET A 282 -3.64 -0.64 2.77
C MET A 282 -5.02 -0.09 3.10
N LEU A 283 -5.22 0.25 4.37
CA LEU A 283 -6.34 1.05 4.85
C LEU A 283 -5.94 2.54 4.83
N SER A 284 -6.93 3.43 4.68
CA SER A 284 -6.71 4.87 4.63
C SER A 284 -6.56 5.47 6.04
N LEU A 285 -5.51 6.23 6.33
CA LEU A 285 -5.40 6.95 7.62
C LEU A 285 -6.48 8.02 7.80
N GLU A 286 -6.92 8.63 6.71
CA GLU A 286 -7.93 9.68 6.69
C GLU A 286 -9.37 9.13 6.81
N ASP A 287 -9.54 7.84 6.58
CA ASP A 287 -10.82 7.12 6.59
C ASP A 287 -10.52 5.66 6.99
N PRO A 288 -10.33 5.38 8.30
CA PRO A 288 -9.77 4.11 8.79
C PRO A 288 -10.52 2.85 8.33
N ALA A 289 -11.80 2.99 8.01
CA ALA A 289 -12.62 1.90 7.54
C ALA A 289 -12.56 1.64 6.02
N ARG A 290 -11.89 2.51 5.25
CA ARG A 290 -11.72 2.33 3.80
C ARG A 290 -10.46 1.55 3.47
N GLN A 291 -10.64 0.36 2.92
CA GLN A 291 -9.58 -0.41 2.27
C GLN A 291 -9.37 0.09 0.85
N PHE A 292 -8.13 0.45 0.52
CA PHE A 292 -7.75 0.93 -0.79
C PHE A 292 -7.28 -0.20 -1.72
N GLU A 293 -6.28 -0.99 -1.30
CA GLU A 293 -5.64 -2.03 -2.13
C GLU A 293 -4.87 -3.03 -1.26
N ASP A 294 -4.83 -4.31 -1.65
CA ASP A 294 -3.86 -5.30 -1.16
C ASP A 294 -2.92 -5.78 -2.29
N VAL A 295 -3.49 -6.08 -3.45
CA VAL A 295 -2.81 -6.52 -4.67
C VAL A 295 -3.42 -5.83 -5.88
N ALA A 296 -2.56 -5.47 -6.83
CA ALA A 296 -2.94 -4.92 -8.12
C ALA A 296 -2.32 -5.74 -9.26
N ARG A 297 -2.66 -5.40 -10.50
CA ARG A 297 -2.06 -6.01 -11.69
C ARG A 297 -1.73 -4.98 -12.74
N VAL A 298 -0.73 -5.29 -13.55
CA VAL A 298 -0.48 -4.59 -14.81
C VAL A 298 -1.34 -5.24 -15.88
N ILE A 299 -2.13 -4.46 -16.62
CA ILE A 299 -2.84 -4.98 -17.80
C ILE A 299 -2.07 -4.64 -19.07
N SER A 300 -2.34 -5.34 -20.17
CA SER A 300 -1.65 -5.21 -21.47
C SER A 300 -1.56 -3.77 -22.02
N SER A 301 -2.49 -2.90 -21.64
CA SER A 301 -2.46 -1.47 -21.97
C SER A 301 -1.38 -0.67 -21.22
N GLY A 302 -0.73 -1.27 -20.23
CA GLY A 302 0.23 -0.68 -19.30
C GLY A 302 -0.39 0.01 -18.10
N LYS A 303 -1.70 -0.17 -17.85
CA LYS A 303 -2.39 0.47 -16.72
C LYS A 303 -2.24 -0.42 -15.47
N TYR A 304 -2.04 0.20 -14.31
CA TYR A 304 -2.13 -0.48 -13.02
C TYR A 304 -3.60 -0.50 -12.60
N VAL A 305 -4.09 -1.68 -12.26
CA VAL A 305 -5.50 -1.92 -11.93
C VAL A 305 -5.53 -2.74 -10.65
N LYS A 306 -6.20 -2.22 -9.64
CA LYS A 306 -6.46 -2.93 -8.38
C LYS A 306 -7.26 -4.19 -8.67
N ILE A 307 -6.94 -5.29 -8.01
CA ILE A 307 -7.73 -6.51 -8.15
C ILE A 307 -9.07 -6.35 -7.42
N LYS A 308 -9.01 -5.74 -6.25
CA LYS A 308 -10.15 -5.43 -5.40
C LYS A 308 -10.51 -3.95 -5.53
N ASP A 309 -11.81 -3.65 -5.57
CA ASP A 309 -12.28 -2.27 -5.49
C ASP A 309 -12.04 -1.71 -4.08
N ASP A 310 -12.33 -0.41 -3.88
CA ASP A 310 -12.36 0.15 -2.53
C ASP A 310 -13.47 -0.54 -1.72
N TYR A 311 -13.14 -1.02 -0.53
CA TYR A 311 -14.08 -1.66 0.39
C TYR A 311 -14.24 -0.86 1.68
N ARG A 312 -15.46 -0.86 2.23
CA ARG A 312 -15.85 -0.37 3.55
C ARG A 312 -15.77 -1.54 4.54
N VAL A 313 -14.60 -1.75 5.14
CA VAL A 313 -14.36 -2.94 5.98
C VAL A 313 -14.92 -2.82 7.40
N ASP A 314 -15.65 -1.74 7.69
CA ASP A 314 -16.61 -1.61 8.77
C ASP A 314 -17.96 -2.31 8.47
N GLU A 315 -18.21 -2.66 7.21
CA GLU A 315 -19.42 -3.36 6.74
C GLU A 315 -19.14 -4.84 6.46
N LEU A 316 -19.94 -5.74 7.07
CA LEU A 316 -19.75 -7.19 6.93
C LEU A 316 -19.80 -7.66 5.46
N ALA A 317 -20.66 -7.06 4.63
CA ALA A 317 -20.79 -7.40 3.22
C ALA A 317 -19.47 -7.22 2.45
N ASP A 318 -18.74 -6.14 2.73
CA ASP A 318 -17.46 -5.83 2.11
C ASP A 318 -16.32 -6.68 2.69
N VAL A 319 -16.38 -7.03 3.98
CA VAL A 319 -15.46 -8.02 4.59
C VAL A 319 -15.60 -9.40 3.93
N ILE A 320 -16.83 -9.82 3.64
CA ILE A 320 -17.14 -11.07 2.92
C ILE A 320 -16.66 -10.98 1.45
N ALA A 321 -16.93 -9.86 0.77
CA ALA A 321 -16.46 -9.65 -0.60
C ALA A 321 -14.93 -9.70 -0.69
N ASN A 322 -14.23 -9.06 0.27
CA ASN A 322 -12.78 -9.09 0.38
C ASN A 322 -12.22 -10.49 0.68
N GLU A 323 -12.98 -11.32 1.38
CA GLU A 323 -12.64 -12.72 1.67
C GLU A 323 -12.72 -13.61 0.42
N ARG A 324 -13.78 -13.42 -0.37
CA ARG A 324 -14.08 -14.23 -1.56
C ARG A 324 -13.24 -13.84 -2.79
N ALA A 325 -12.74 -12.61 -2.84
CA ALA A 325 -12.00 -12.08 -3.99
C ALA A 325 -10.72 -12.90 -4.29
N ASP A 326 -10.57 -13.32 -5.54
CA ASP A 326 -9.38 -14.03 -6.01
C ASP A 326 -8.29 -13.06 -6.45
N VAL A 327 -7.12 -13.19 -5.82
CA VAL A 327 -5.93 -12.36 -6.07
C VAL A 327 -4.88 -13.06 -6.92
N GLU A 328 -5.09 -14.34 -7.24
CA GLU A 328 -4.14 -15.14 -8.00
C GLU A 328 -4.32 -14.95 -9.51
N VAL A 329 -4.04 -13.73 -9.96
CA VAL A 329 -4.21 -13.31 -11.35
C VAL A 329 -2.86 -13.06 -12.02
N GLU A 330 -2.83 -13.23 -13.34
CA GLU A 330 -1.61 -12.94 -14.12
C GLU A 330 -1.17 -11.48 -14.00
N GLN A 331 0.14 -11.27 -13.95
CA GLN A 331 0.76 -9.94 -13.85
C GLN A 331 0.34 -9.19 -12.57
N ALA A 332 -0.02 -9.93 -11.52
CA ALA A 332 -0.24 -9.37 -10.20
C ALA A 332 1.08 -8.88 -9.59
N TYR A 333 0.98 -7.81 -8.80
CA TYR A 333 2.04 -7.33 -7.94
C TYR A 333 1.43 -6.84 -6.63
N GLY A 334 2.21 -6.91 -5.56
CA GLY A 334 1.89 -6.37 -4.26
C GLY A 334 2.79 -5.19 -3.93
N ALA A 335 2.22 -4.07 -3.49
CA ALA A 335 3.01 -2.92 -3.10
C ALA A 335 3.71 -3.14 -1.75
N TRP A 336 4.78 -2.39 -1.51
CA TRP A 336 5.71 -2.62 -0.40
C TRP A 336 5.37 -1.90 0.91
N TRP A 337 4.18 -1.30 1.03
CA TRP A 337 3.67 -0.83 2.33
C TRP A 337 3.49 -2.00 3.31
N TYR A 338 3.21 -3.21 2.80
CA TYR A 338 3.17 -4.46 3.56
C TYR A 338 3.26 -5.65 2.59
N SER A 339 4.47 -6.15 2.34
CA SER A 339 4.70 -7.29 1.44
C SER A 339 5.74 -8.25 2.03
N CYS A 340 5.30 -9.47 2.35
CA CYS A 340 6.13 -10.54 2.85
C CYS A 340 6.58 -11.44 1.69
N ILE A 341 7.89 -11.50 1.51
CA ILE A 341 8.57 -12.10 0.37
C ILE A 341 9.44 -13.27 0.87
N PRO A 342 9.30 -14.48 0.30
CA PRO A 342 10.21 -15.59 0.59
C PRO A 342 11.65 -15.24 0.21
N VAL A 343 12.60 -15.55 1.09
CA VAL A 343 14.04 -15.35 0.82
C VAL A 343 14.51 -16.13 -0.40
N SER A 344 13.89 -17.28 -0.69
CA SER A 344 14.14 -18.07 -1.91
C SER A 344 13.94 -17.24 -3.18
N ALA A 345 12.87 -16.44 -3.25
CA ALA A 345 12.58 -15.57 -4.40
C ALA A 345 13.65 -14.48 -4.59
N ILE A 346 14.16 -13.89 -3.51
CA ILE A 346 15.25 -12.90 -3.55
C ILE A 346 16.55 -13.55 -4.05
N ARG A 347 16.86 -14.76 -3.58
CA ARG A 347 18.08 -15.49 -3.98
C ARG A 347 18.04 -15.94 -5.43
N GLU A 348 16.88 -16.43 -5.90
CA GLU A 348 16.71 -16.93 -7.26
C GLU A 348 16.66 -15.78 -8.29
N ASN A 349 15.88 -14.74 -8.00
CA ASN A 349 15.59 -13.71 -8.98
C ASN A 349 16.41 -12.43 -8.82
N GLY A 350 17.10 -12.25 -7.69
CA GLY A 350 17.91 -11.08 -7.38
C GLY A 350 17.13 -9.93 -6.73
N LEU A 351 17.86 -8.89 -6.34
CA LEU A 351 17.37 -7.69 -5.66
C LEU A 351 16.48 -6.81 -6.57
N PRO A 352 15.80 -5.79 -6.02
CA PRO A 352 15.09 -4.80 -6.80
C PRO A 352 15.98 -4.10 -7.83
N LEU A 353 15.39 -3.60 -8.92
CA LEU A 353 16.09 -2.68 -9.81
C LEU A 353 16.55 -1.41 -9.04
N PRO A 354 17.69 -0.80 -9.44
CA PRO A 354 18.20 0.44 -8.82
C PRO A 354 17.42 1.68 -9.27
N LEU A 355 16.12 1.64 -9.05
CA LEU A 355 15.23 2.78 -9.14
C LEU A 355 15.39 3.62 -7.86
N PHE A 356 14.88 4.86 -7.86
CA PHE A 356 14.86 5.66 -6.63
C PHE A 356 13.53 5.47 -5.89
N VAL A 357 12.42 5.70 -6.59
CA VAL A 357 11.04 5.45 -6.12
C VAL A 357 10.16 5.08 -7.31
N ARG A 358 9.03 4.40 -7.04
CA ARG A 358 7.99 3.97 -7.99
C ARG A 358 8.41 2.80 -8.89
N CYS A 359 7.48 1.86 -9.08
CA CYS A 359 7.55 0.72 -10.00
C CYS A 359 8.60 -0.34 -9.63
N ASP A 360 9.30 -0.18 -8.52
CA ASP A 360 10.20 -1.14 -7.91
C ASP A 360 9.44 -2.37 -7.41
N ASP A 361 8.35 -2.14 -6.67
CA ASP A 361 7.37 -3.15 -6.26
C ASP A 361 6.71 -3.86 -7.46
N VAL A 362 6.28 -3.10 -8.46
CA VAL A 362 5.66 -3.61 -9.69
C VAL A 362 6.65 -4.49 -10.45
N GLU A 363 7.88 -4.01 -10.68
CA GLU A 363 8.90 -4.78 -11.39
C GLU A 363 9.22 -6.08 -10.67
N PHE A 364 9.41 -6.01 -9.35
CA PHE A 364 9.73 -7.18 -8.55
C PHE A 364 8.60 -8.21 -8.59
N GLY A 365 7.34 -7.78 -8.45
CA GLY A 365 6.17 -8.65 -8.57
C GLY A 365 6.06 -9.31 -9.94
N ILE A 366 6.20 -8.54 -11.02
CA ILE A 366 6.14 -9.07 -12.39
C ILE A 366 7.30 -10.04 -12.69
N ARG A 367 8.52 -9.73 -12.23
CA ARG A 367 9.70 -10.59 -12.41
C ARG A 367 9.55 -11.93 -11.70
N ASN A 368 9.04 -11.92 -10.48
CA ASN A 368 8.88 -13.13 -9.67
C ASN A 368 7.62 -13.93 -10.04
N ASN A 369 6.59 -13.29 -10.62
CA ASN A 369 5.30 -13.88 -10.94
C ASN A 369 4.76 -14.80 -9.82
N PRO A 370 4.63 -14.30 -8.58
CA PRO A 370 4.39 -15.14 -7.42
C PRO A 370 2.93 -15.58 -7.31
N VAL A 371 2.70 -16.62 -6.50
CA VAL A 371 1.38 -16.88 -5.92
C VAL A 371 1.17 -15.89 -4.78
N TYR A 372 0.02 -15.20 -4.78
CA TYR A 372 -0.31 -14.23 -3.73
C TYR A 372 -1.27 -14.81 -2.68
N MET A 373 -0.98 -14.51 -1.42
CA MET A 373 -1.90 -14.62 -0.29
C MET A 373 -2.26 -13.23 0.21
N THR A 374 -3.55 -13.00 0.46
CA THR A 374 -4.05 -11.85 1.23
C THR A 374 -5.12 -12.36 2.19
N MET A 375 -5.35 -11.70 3.33
CA MET A 375 -6.26 -12.16 4.39
C MET A 375 -6.87 -10.98 5.15
N ASN A 376 -8.15 -11.09 5.57
CA ASN A 376 -8.76 -10.04 6.40
C ASN A 376 -7.99 -9.88 7.71
N GLY A 377 -7.86 -8.63 8.16
CA GLY A 377 -7.10 -8.27 9.35
C GLY A 377 -5.57 -8.44 9.24
N ILE A 378 -5.03 -8.65 8.04
CA ILE A 378 -3.62 -8.36 7.72
C ILE A 378 -3.59 -7.07 6.92
N CYS A 379 -3.27 -5.97 7.61
CA CYS A 379 -3.28 -4.62 7.05
C CYS A 379 -2.30 -3.67 7.73
N VAL A 380 -2.17 -2.50 7.11
CA VAL A 380 -1.61 -1.28 7.70
C VAL A 380 -2.51 -0.10 7.34
N TRP A 381 -2.51 0.95 8.15
CA TRP A 381 -3.09 2.22 7.72
C TRP A 381 -2.00 3.13 7.19
N HIS A 382 -2.20 3.61 5.97
CA HIS A 382 -1.27 4.49 5.27
C HIS A 382 -1.99 5.77 4.87
N ALA A 383 -1.26 6.88 4.86
CA ALA A 383 -1.82 8.16 4.42
C ALA A 383 -2.17 8.12 2.94
N SER A 384 -3.29 8.70 2.58
CA SER A 384 -3.83 8.58 1.24
C SER A 384 -2.93 9.27 0.19
N PHE A 385 -3.01 8.80 -1.06
CA PHE A 385 -2.16 9.32 -2.15
C PHE A 385 -2.68 10.66 -2.72
N GLU A 386 -3.91 11.07 -2.38
CA GLU A 386 -4.53 12.30 -2.87
C GLU A 386 -3.77 13.56 -2.42
N GLY A 387 -3.61 14.52 -3.32
CA GLY A 387 -2.89 15.79 -3.04
C GLY A 387 -1.36 15.66 -2.95
N ARG A 388 -0.78 14.48 -3.24
CA ARG A 388 0.68 14.26 -3.22
C ARG A 388 1.35 14.34 -4.60
N TRP A 389 0.67 14.89 -5.59
CA TRP A 389 1.18 14.96 -6.97
C TRP A 389 2.48 15.78 -7.07
N ARG A 390 3.52 15.19 -7.66
CA ARG A 390 4.81 15.86 -7.91
C ARG A 390 5.31 15.51 -9.30
N ALA A 391 5.59 16.51 -10.14
CA ALA A 391 6.13 16.28 -11.48
C ALA A 391 7.44 15.45 -11.46
N SER A 392 8.32 15.72 -10.49
CA SER A 392 9.56 14.95 -10.26
C SER A 392 9.33 13.46 -9.95
N VAL A 393 8.18 13.07 -9.41
CA VAL A 393 7.87 11.67 -9.08
C VAL A 393 6.93 11.07 -10.14
N ASP A 394 5.74 11.63 -10.30
CA ASP A 394 4.66 11.04 -11.06
C ASP A 394 4.79 11.29 -12.58
N CYS A 395 5.62 12.26 -12.99
CA CYS A 395 5.98 12.45 -14.40
C CYS A 395 7.36 11.91 -14.74
N TYR A 396 8.39 12.23 -13.94
CA TYR A 396 9.76 11.79 -14.23
C TYR A 396 10.01 10.33 -13.83
N GLN A 397 10.02 10.00 -12.53
CA GLN A 397 10.33 8.64 -12.04
C GLN A 397 9.38 7.60 -12.64
N PHE A 398 8.08 7.84 -12.57
CA PHE A 398 7.08 6.90 -13.11
C PHE A 398 7.29 6.65 -14.61
N THR A 399 7.50 7.68 -15.43
CA THR A 399 7.69 7.49 -16.88
C THR A 399 8.95 6.70 -17.17
N ARG A 400 10.08 7.08 -16.57
CA ARG A 400 11.36 6.39 -16.75
C ARG A 400 11.22 4.92 -16.37
N ASN A 401 10.75 4.66 -15.15
CA ASN A 401 10.70 3.34 -14.56
C ASN A 401 9.66 2.45 -15.26
N PHE A 402 8.50 2.99 -15.66
CA PHE A 402 7.50 2.24 -16.41
C PHE A 402 8.00 1.82 -17.81
N HIS A 403 8.79 2.67 -18.47
CA HIS A 403 9.42 2.30 -19.73
C HIS A 403 10.52 1.24 -19.55
N VAL A 404 11.29 1.29 -18.46
CA VAL A 404 12.22 0.21 -18.08
C VAL A 404 11.47 -1.10 -17.84
N LEU A 405 10.43 -1.10 -17.00
CA LEU A 405 9.56 -2.26 -16.74
C LEU A 405 9.04 -2.89 -18.04
N THR A 406 8.47 -2.06 -18.92
CA THR A 406 7.94 -2.51 -20.21
C THR A 406 9.03 -3.07 -21.11
N ALA A 407 10.25 -2.50 -21.07
CA ALA A 407 11.39 -2.97 -21.84
C ALA A 407 11.82 -4.38 -21.41
N VAL A 408 11.91 -4.62 -20.11
CA VAL A 408 12.47 -5.87 -19.58
C VAL A 408 11.48 -7.03 -19.60
N HIS A 409 10.21 -6.80 -19.25
CA HIS A 409 9.24 -7.89 -19.01
C HIS A 409 8.16 -8.07 -20.08
N ASP A 410 8.03 -7.15 -21.04
CA ASP A 410 6.96 -7.18 -22.06
C ASP A 410 5.53 -7.30 -21.46
N CYS A 411 5.34 -6.88 -20.20
CA CYS A 411 4.05 -6.91 -19.50
C CYS A 411 3.02 -5.92 -20.09
N ALA A 412 3.49 -5.00 -20.92
CA ALA A 412 2.66 -4.00 -21.59
C ALA A 412 3.15 -3.72 -23.01
N SER A 413 2.26 -3.19 -23.87
CA SER A 413 2.67 -2.77 -25.21
C SER A 413 3.52 -1.49 -25.16
N GLU A 414 4.78 -1.58 -25.60
CA GLU A 414 5.67 -0.42 -25.76
C GLU A 414 5.03 0.70 -26.60
N ARG A 415 4.37 0.34 -27.71
CA ARG A 415 3.70 1.33 -28.57
C ARG A 415 2.58 2.06 -27.82
N LEU A 416 1.84 1.36 -26.96
CA LEU A 416 0.81 1.98 -26.12
C LEU A 416 1.43 2.84 -25.01
N ALA A 417 2.53 2.40 -24.41
CA ALA A 417 3.28 3.19 -23.42
C ALA A 417 3.75 4.52 -24.01
N VAL A 418 4.38 4.50 -25.19
CA VAL A 418 4.82 5.73 -25.89
C VAL A 418 3.63 6.58 -26.36
N THR A 419 2.53 5.95 -26.76
CA THR A 419 1.29 6.67 -27.10
C THR A 419 0.70 7.38 -25.88
N ARG A 420 0.76 6.75 -24.71
CA ARG A 420 0.34 7.34 -23.44
C ARG A 420 1.24 8.50 -23.03
N LEU A 421 2.56 8.35 -23.15
CA LEU A 421 3.51 9.45 -22.95
C LEU A 421 3.12 10.68 -23.79
N LYS A 422 2.93 10.49 -25.11
CA LYS A 422 2.51 11.58 -26.01
C LYS A 422 1.19 12.23 -25.60
N ARG A 423 0.22 11.42 -25.18
CA ARG A 423 -1.07 11.91 -24.69
C ARG A 423 -0.90 12.72 -23.40
N ASN A 424 -0.08 12.25 -22.46
CA ASN A 424 0.18 12.94 -21.20
C ASN A 424 0.94 14.25 -21.41
N VAL A 425 1.95 14.28 -22.28
CA VAL A 425 2.64 15.52 -22.67
C VAL A 425 1.64 16.52 -23.26
N ARG A 426 0.80 16.11 -24.21
CA ARG A 426 -0.23 16.97 -24.78
C ARG A 426 -1.24 17.48 -23.75
N GLN A 427 -1.68 16.61 -22.84
CA GLN A 427 -2.61 16.98 -21.78
C GLN A 427 -1.99 18.06 -20.87
N ASN A 428 -0.77 17.83 -20.38
CA ASN A 428 -0.08 18.78 -19.52
C ASN A 428 0.20 20.10 -20.24
N LEU A 429 0.60 20.09 -21.52
CA LEU A 429 0.73 21.31 -22.32
C LEU A 429 -0.60 22.06 -22.44
N ARG A 430 -1.71 21.37 -22.68
CA ARG A 430 -3.04 22.01 -22.73
C ARG A 430 -3.43 22.60 -21.38
N ASP A 431 -3.09 21.94 -20.29
CA ASP A 431 -3.37 22.41 -18.94
C ASP A 431 -2.35 23.45 -18.45
N MET A 432 -1.38 23.83 -19.31
CA MET A 432 -0.28 24.78 -19.05
C MET A 432 0.65 24.33 -17.92
N ASP A 433 0.72 23.03 -17.69
CA ASP A 433 1.63 22.36 -16.77
C ASP A 433 2.93 21.99 -17.50
N TYR A 434 3.70 23.01 -17.87
CA TYR A 434 4.91 22.80 -18.66
C TYR A 434 5.98 22.01 -17.90
N GLY A 435 6.05 22.18 -16.57
CA GLY A 435 6.97 21.44 -15.72
C GLY A 435 6.70 19.94 -15.76
N ALA A 436 5.43 19.52 -15.62
CA ALA A 436 5.05 18.12 -15.80
C ALA A 436 5.36 17.61 -17.23
N ALA A 437 5.10 18.40 -18.27
CA ALA A 437 5.39 18.01 -19.64
C ALA A 437 6.90 17.81 -19.90
N GLU A 438 7.76 18.65 -19.31
CA GLU A 438 9.22 18.52 -19.38
C GLU A 438 9.72 17.30 -18.62
N MET A 439 9.18 17.05 -17.42
CA MET A 439 9.55 15.88 -16.61
C MET A 439 9.14 14.55 -17.24
N LEU A 440 8.00 14.50 -17.94
CA LEU A 440 7.64 13.34 -18.78
C LEU A 440 8.69 13.07 -19.86
N LEU A 441 9.16 14.12 -20.55
CA LEU A 441 10.17 13.97 -21.60
C LEU A 441 11.55 13.65 -21.03
N GLN A 442 11.91 14.22 -19.87
CA GLN A 442 13.16 13.91 -19.18
C GLN A 442 13.21 12.43 -18.77
N GLY A 443 12.14 11.91 -18.17
CA GLY A 443 12.09 10.49 -17.77
C GLY A 443 12.20 9.55 -18.98
N PHE A 444 11.60 9.93 -20.11
CA PHE A 444 11.73 9.16 -21.35
C PHE A 444 13.12 9.26 -21.99
N GLU A 445 13.77 10.43 -21.90
CA GLU A 445 15.13 10.64 -22.40
C GLU A 445 16.17 9.82 -21.63
N ASP A 446 16.04 9.79 -20.30
CA ASP A 446 16.91 9.01 -19.41
C ASP A 446 16.68 7.49 -19.60
N TYR A 447 15.44 7.05 -19.87
CA TYR A 447 15.19 5.68 -20.33
C TYR A 447 15.93 5.39 -21.64
N LEU A 448 15.89 6.30 -22.62
CA LEU A 448 16.59 6.10 -23.89
C LEU A 448 18.11 6.12 -23.74
N ALA A 449 18.66 6.68 -22.65
CA ALA A 449 20.09 6.62 -22.34
C ALA A 449 20.56 5.20 -21.98
N GLY A 450 19.66 4.29 -21.64
CA GLY A 450 19.94 2.87 -21.42
C GLY A 450 20.32 2.53 -19.97
N PRO A 451 20.66 1.26 -19.70
CA PRO A 451 20.90 0.77 -18.34
C PRO A 451 22.10 1.44 -17.65
N GLU A 452 23.13 1.85 -18.40
CA GLU A 452 24.30 2.58 -17.87
C GLU A 452 23.91 3.86 -17.13
N PHE A 453 22.88 4.58 -17.60
CA PHE A 453 22.37 5.73 -16.87
C PHE A 453 21.84 5.30 -15.50
N LEU A 454 21.04 4.23 -15.46
CA LEU A 454 20.43 3.75 -14.21
C LEU A 454 21.49 3.22 -13.23
N MET A 455 22.56 2.59 -13.74
CA MET A 455 23.67 2.07 -12.92
C MET A 455 24.42 3.15 -12.13
N HIS A 456 24.43 4.39 -12.63
CA HIS A 456 25.20 5.49 -12.05
C HIS A 456 24.35 6.68 -11.58
N ALA A 457 23.02 6.59 -11.72
CA ALA A 457 22.11 7.67 -11.39
C ALA A 457 22.11 7.97 -9.89
N ASP A 458 22.50 9.18 -9.49
CA ASP A 458 22.26 9.68 -8.14
C ASP A 458 20.82 10.16 -8.04
N GLY A 459 19.95 9.25 -7.58
CA GLY A 459 18.51 9.53 -7.49
C GLY A 459 18.17 10.68 -6.54
N ALA A 460 18.94 10.88 -5.46
CA ALA A 460 18.71 11.98 -4.52
C ALA A 460 19.04 13.33 -5.15
N ALA A 461 20.17 13.41 -5.86
CA ALA A 461 20.55 14.61 -6.62
C ALA A 461 19.53 14.94 -7.73
N LEU A 462 19.11 13.93 -8.50
CA LEU A 462 18.11 14.09 -9.55
C LEU A 462 16.77 14.57 -8.99
N MET A 463 16.31 14.00 -7.87
CA MET A 463 15.07 14.44 -7.23
C MET A 463 15.15 15.89 -6.73
N LYS A 464 16.30 16.31 -6.18
CA LYS A 464 16.52 17.69 -5.76
C LYS A 464 16.52 18.66 -6.95
N GLU A 465 17.18 18.30 -8.04
CA GLU A 465 17.20 19.10 -9.27
C GLU A 465 15.78 19.22 -9.86
N HIS A 466 15.09 18.10 -10.00
CA HIS A 466 13.77 18.04 -10.63
C HIS A 466 12.66 18.63 -9.76
N ALA A 467 12.90 18.83 -8.46
CA ALA A 467 11.97 19.53 -7.58
C ALA A 467 11.65 20.96 -8.04
N ALA A 468 12.55 21.61 -8.80
CA ALA A 468 12.31 22.92 -9.39
C ALA A 468 11.16 22.94 -10.42
N PHE A 469 10.77 21.78 -10.96
CA PHE A 469 9.66 21.60 -11.88
C PHE A 469 8.35 21.20 -11.18
N ASN A 470 8.40 20.92 -9.88
CA ASN A 470 7.19 20.70 -9.10
C ASN A 470 6.41 22.01 -9.00
N GLU A 471 5.09 21.88 -9.13
CA GLU A 471 4.21 23.03 -9.05
C GLU A 471 4.18 23.59 -7.62
N LYS A 472 4.25 24.91 -7.51
CA LYS A 472 4.10 25.60 -6.24
C LYS A 472 2.63 25.86 -6.01
N LEU A 473 2.09 25.21 -4.99
CA LEU A 473 0.70 25.35 -4.58
C LEU A 473 0.58 26.43 -3.51
N THR A 474 -0.40 27.29 -3.66
CA THR A 474 -0.77 28.33 -2.69
C THR A 474 -2.10 27.94 -2.06
N PRO A 475 -2.24 27.97 -0.73
CA PRO A 475 -3.53 27.81 -0.08
C PRO A 475 -4.56 28.76 -0.67
N VAL A 476 -5.77 28.29 -0.98
CA VAL A 476 -6.78 29.10 -1.68
C VAL A 476 -7.10 30.40 -0.91
N GLY A 477 -7.13 30.34 0.42
CA GLY A 477 -7.36 31.51 1.28
C GLY A 477 -6.25 32.57 1.25
N GLU A 478 -5.06 32.24 0.75
CA GLU A 478 -3.93 33.16 0.59
C GLU A 478 -3.82 33.71 -0.85
N MET A 479 -4.64 33.22 -1.78
CA MET A 479 -4.65 33.69 -3.17
C MET A 479 -5.43 35.01 -3.32
N ASP A 480 -5.14 35.75 -4.38
CA ASP A 480 -5.87 36.97 -4.74
C ASP A 480 -7.36 36.68 -4.96
N PRO A 481 -8.27 37.23 -4.11
CA PRO A 481 -9.71 37.00 -4.24
C PRO A 481 -10.30 37.50 -5.57
N GLU A 482 -9.73 38.56 -6.15
CA GLU A 482 -10.19 39.08 -7.44
C GLU A 482 -9.87 38.08 -8.56
N LEU A 483 -8.68 37.49 -8.53
CA LEU A 483 -8.28 36.44 -9.47
C LEU A 483 -9.20 35.22 -9.36
N LEU A 484 -9.48 34.73 -8.16
CA LEU A 484 -10.37 33.58 -7.93
C LEU A 484 -11.78 33.86 -8.48
N THR A 485 -12.32 35.03 -8.18
CA THR A 485 -13.65 35.45 -8.66
C THR A 485 -13.68 35.52 -10.19
N ARG A 486 -12.69 36.17 -10.81
CA ARG A 486 -12.58 36.27 -12.28
C ARG A 486 -12.36 34.91 -12.94
N ALA A 487 -11.70 33.98 -12.26
CA ALA A 487 -11.49 32.62 -12.75
C ALA A 487 -12.76 31.76 -12.62
N GLY A 488 -13.77 32.21 -11.88
CA GLY A 488 -15.01 31.48 -11.60
C GLY A 488 -14.88 30.47 -10.47
N VAL A 489 -13.91 30.64 -9.56
CA VAL A 489 -13.78 29.83 -8.34
C VAL A 489 -14.74 30.39 -7.29
N THR A 490 -15.91 29.78 -7.14
CA THR A 490 -16.95 30.15 -6.17
C THR A 490 -16.89 29.27 -4.92
N GLU A 491 -17.61 29.63 -3.86
CA GLU A 491 -17.77 28.77 -2.66
C GLU A 491 -18.38 27.41 -3.00
N ASP A 492 -19.32 27.33 -3.95
CA ASP A 492 -19.86 26.07 -4.46
C ASP A 492 -18.76 25.21 -5.12
N VAL A 493 -17.88 25.84 -5.90
CA VAL A 493 -16.71 25.17 -6.49
C VAL A 493 -15.71 24.76 -5.40
N LEU A 494 -15.59 25.44 -4.27
CA LEU A 494 -14.66 24.99 -3.22
C LEU A 494 -15.24 23.89 -2.34
N SER A 495 -16.57 23.88 -2.14
CA SER A 495 -17.26 22.93 -1.27
C SER A 495 -17.60 21.59 -1.93
N SER A 496 -17.70 21.51 -3.25
CA SER A 496 -18.07 20.30 -3.98
C SER A 496 -16.94 19.25 -4.10
N VAL A 497 -16.30 18.83 -3.01
CA VAL A 497 -15.21 17.83 -3.07
C VAL A 497 -15.75 16.43 -3.42
N ASP A 498 -15.84 16.13 -4.72
CA ASP A 498 -16.08 14.78 -5.23
C ASP A 498 -14.82 14.28 -5.95
N LEU A 499 -14.14 13.30 -5.36
CA LEU A 499 -12.92 12.71 -5.91
C LEU A 499 -13.23 11.77 -7.10
N ILE A 500 -14.50 11.41 -7.33
CA ILE A 500 -14.95 10.51 -8.39
C ILE A 500 -15.70 11.29 -9.48
N VAL A 501 -14.95 11.94 -10.37
CA VAL A 501 -15.58 12.72 -11.45
C VAL A 501 -16.06 11.86 -12.62
N ARG A 502 -17.39 11.75 -12.77
CA ARG A 502 -18.04 11.14 -13.93
C ARG A 502 -18.15 12.12 -15.10
N VAL A 503 -17.12 12.16 -15.95
CA VAL A 503 -17.14 12.97 -17.18
C VAL A 503 -17.92 12.23 -18.29
N PRO A 504 -18.91 12.86 -18.96
CA PRO A 504 -19.60 12.27 -20.11
C PRO A 504 -18.62 11.83 -21.21
N THR A 505 -18.87 10.69 -21.83
CA THR A 505 -17.98 10.10 -22.86
C THR A 505 -17.70 11.05 -24.03
N TRP A 506 -18.69 11.83 -24.47
CA TRP A 506 -18.48 12.81 -25.54
C TRP A 506 -17.49 13.91 -25.16
N LEU A 507 -17.49 14.36 -23.89
CA LEU A 507 -16.57 15.38 -23.40
C LEU A 507 -15.16 14.79 -23.26
N LYS A 508 -15.04 13.51 -22.88
CA LYS A 508 -13.75 12.78 -22.93
C LYS A 508 -13.19 12.72 -24.36
N ILE A 509 -14.04 12.47 -25.36
CA ILE A 509 -13.65 12.45 -26.79
C ILE A 509 -13.23 13.85 -27.25
N TRP A 510 -14.04 14.87 -26.95
CA TRP A 510 -13.72 16.25 -27.32
C TRP A 510 -12.42 16.74 -26.68
N ARG A 511 -12.20 16.41 -25.39
CA ARG A 511 -10.92 16.64 -24.70
C ARG A 511 -9.79 15.73 -25.21
N SER A 512 -10.06 14.73 -26.02
CA SER A 512 -9.02 13.94 -26.69
C SER A 512 -8.74 14.43 -28.11
N ALA A 513 -9.54 15.37 -28.64
CA ALA A 513 -9.33 15.95 -29.95
C ALA A 513 -7.99 16.71 -30.00
N PRO A 514 -7.20 16.57 -31.07
CA PRO A 514 -5.86 17.14 -31.17
C PRO A 514 -5.90 18.63 -31.49
N TYR A 515 -6.42 19.43 -30.57
CA TYR A 515 -6.27 20.88 -30.60
C TYR A 515 -5.48 21.33 -29.36
N ASP A 516 -4.57 22.27 -29.57
CA ASP A 516 -3.88 22.92 -28.48
C ASP A 516 -4.05 24.43 -28.65
N LYS A 517 -4.48 25.11 -27.59
CA LYS A 517 -4.75 26.55 -27.60
C LYS A 517 -3.52 27.37 -27.94
N HIS A 518 -2.32 26.83 -27.72
CA HIS A 518 -1.05 27.45 -28.09
C HIS A 518 -0.89 27.69 -29.61
N TYR A 519 -1.61 26.93 -30.44
CA TYR A 519 -1.62 27.13 -31.89
C TYR A 519 -2.60 28.21 -32.35
N LEU A 520 -3.50 28.70 -31.47
CA LEU A 520 -4.44 29.74 -31.82
C LEU A 520 -3.74 31.10 -31.98
N PRO A 521 -4.12 31.89 -32.99
CA PRO A 521 -3.79 33.31 -33.04
C PRO A 521 -4.26 34.05 -31.78
N ASP A 522 -3.55 35.11 -31.40
CA ASP A 522 -3.81 35.82 -30.14
C ASP A 522 -5.23 36.40 -30.04
N PHE A 523 -5.85 36.76 -31.16
CA PHE A 523 -7.23 37.28 -31.18
C PHE A 523 -8.30 36.23 -30.86
N LEU A 524 -7.98 34.93 -30.91
CA LEU A 524 -8.88 33.86 -30.47
C LEU A 524 -8.68 33.49 -29.00
N LEU A 525 -7.69 34.08 -28.33
CA LEU A 525 -7.36 33.82 -26.94
C LEU A 525 -7.98 34.87 -26.04
N ARG A 526 -8.44 34.46 -24.86
CA ARG A 526 -9.11 35.30 -23.87
C ARG A 526 -8.20 35.57 -22.67
N ASP A 527 -8.12 36.84 -22.27
CA ASP A 527 -7.35 37.30 -21.09
C ASP A 527 -8.08 37.04 -19.76
N GLU A 528 -9.41 36.92 -19.80
CA GLU A 528 -10.18 36.49 -18.63
C GLU A 528 -9.75 35.07 -18.23
N PRO A 529 -9.32 34.86 -16.98
CA PRO A 529 -8.86 33.57 -16.50
C PRO A 529 -10.01 32.57 -16.37
N SER A 530 -9.68 31.32 -16.11
CA SER A 530 -10.66 30.29 -15.71
C SER A 530 -10.09 29.40 -14.64
N TYR A 531 -10.86 28.46 -14.12
CA TYR A 531 -10.35 27.42 -13.22
C TYR A 531 -10.31 26.04 -13.88
N LEU A 532 -9.47 25.18 -13.31
CA LEU A 532 -9.47 23.74 -13.57
C LEU A 532 -9.27 22.98 -12.26
N VAL A 533 -9.94 21.84 -12.09
CA VAL A 533 -9.62 20.86 -11.03
C VAL A 533 -9.14 19.60 -11.72
N LYS A 534 -7.97 19.06 -11.34
CA LYS A 534 -7.35 17.90 -12.02
C LYS A 534 -7.38 16.67 -11.12
N TYR A 535 -8.23 15.71 -11.45
CA TYR A 535 -8.38 14.45 -10.69
C TYR A 535 -7.50 13.30 -11.23
N GLY A 536 -6.75 13.56 -12.30
CA GLY A 536 -5.86 12.58 -12.93
C GLY A 536 -5.67 12.82 -14.43
N PRO A 537 -5.06 11.87 -15.16
CA PRO A 537 -4.79 12.01 -16.59
C PRO A 537 -6.08 12.12 -17.44
N GLY A 538 -6.44 13.35 -17.82
CA GLY A 538 -7.56 13.62 -18.72
C GLY A 538 -8.93 13.76 -18.05
N THR A 539 -8.98 13.73 -16.72
CA THR A 539 -10.19 14.03 -15.95
C THR A 539 -10.04 15.39 -15.30
N ILE A 540 -10.69 16.40 -15.90
CA ILE A 540 -10.68 17.77 -15.40
C ILE A 540 -12.11 18.26 -15.16
N GLU A 541 -12.29 19.07 -14.13
CA GLU A 541 -13.44 19.96 -13.95
C GLU A 541 -13.07 21.36 -14.42
N GLY A 542 -14.07 22.16 -14.78
CA GLY A 542 -13.85 23.47 -15.39
C GLY A 542 -13.37 23.38 -16.84
N SER A 543 -12.69 24.42 -17.29
CA SER A 543 -12.29 24.60 -18.69
C SER A 543 -11.08 25.49 -18.81
N SER A 544 -10.09 25.07 -19.61
CA SER A 544 -8.90 25.87 -19.93
C SER A 544 -8.90 26.37 -21.39
N VAL A 545 -10.06 26.31 -22.05
CA VAL A 545 -10.22 26.45 -23.50
C VAL A 545 -10.03 27.88 -23.94
N ALA A 546 -9.02 28.11 -24.80
CA ALA A 546 -8.66 29.43 -25.30
C ALA A 546 -8.34 30.49 -24.22
N ARG A 547 -8.03 30.05 -22.98
CA ARG A 547 -7.68 30.91 -21.86
C ARG A 547 -6.16 31.07 -21.77
N LYS A 548 -5.69 32.30 -21.55
CA LYS A 548 -4.26 32.58 -21.33
C LYS A 548 -3.80 32.29 -19.91
N THR A 549 -4.71 32.34 -18.93
CA THR A 549 -4.42 32.10 -17.52
C THR A 549 -5.46 31.15 -16.94
N VAL A 550 -5.03 30.19 -16.11
CA VAL A 550 -5.92 29.25 -15.43
C VAL A 550 -5.48 29.04 -13.99
N VAL A 551 -6.43 29.09 -13.06
CA VAL A 551 -6.26 28.70 -11.65
C VAL A 551 -6.47 27.19 -11.54
N CYS A 552 -5.43 26.44 -11.22
CA CYS A 552 -5.47 24.99 -11.10
C CYS A 552 -5.60 24.56 -9.65
N LEU A 553 -6.80 24.14 -9.27
CA LEU A 553 -7.11 23.61 -7.95
C LEU A 553 -6.68 22.14 -7.84
N GLU A 554 -6.15 21.77 -6.69
CA GLU A 554 -5.97 20.37 -6.32
C GLU A 554 -7.33 19.68 -6.13
N PRO A 555 -7.40 18.34 -6.22
CA PRO A 555 -8.64 17.59 -5.98
C PRO A 555 -9.32 17.92 -4.65
N THR A 556 -8.54 18.18 -3.60
CA THR A 556 -9.03 18.58 -2.27
C THR A 556 -9.53 20.01 -2.22
N ARG A 557 -9.24 20.82 -3.25
CA ARG A 557 -9.62 22.23 -3.42
C ARG A 557 -9.10 23.17 -2.32
N LYS A 558 -8.15 22.70 -1.50
CA LYS A 558 -7.52 23.47 -0.40
C LYS A 558 -6.41 24.39 -0.90
N SER A 559 -5.73 23.99 -1.97
CA SER A 559 -4.66 24.75 -2.60
C SER A 559 -4.84 24.81 -4.11
N ALA A 560 -4.24 25.82 -4.72
CA ALA A 560 -4.22 25.99 -6.16
C ALA A 560 -2.88 26.54 -6.65
N SER A 561 -2.65 26.45 -7.95
CA SER A 561 -1.59 27.17 -8.65
C SER A 561 -2.17 28.08 -9.73
N VAL A 562 -1.39 29.07 -10.16
CA VAL A 562 -1.74 29.92 -11.30
C VAL A 562 -0.85 29.54 -12.47
N ARG A 563 -1.48 29.12 -13.57
CA ARG A 563 -0.77 28.74 -14.80
C ARG A 563 -1.04 29.76 -15.88
N THR A 564 0.02 30.17 -16.58
CA THR A 564 -0.06 31.17 -17.65
C THR A 564 0.54 30.60 -18.92
N MET A 565 -0.08 30.94 -20.06
CA MET A 565 0.30 30.45 -21.36
C MET A 565 1.68 30.97 -21.78
N ASP A 566 2.59 30.05 -22.11
CA ASP A 566 3.91 30.30 -22.67
C ASP A 566 4.04 29.58 -24.02
N LYS A 567 3.91 30.34 -25.11
CA LYS A 567 3.99 29.82 -26.48
C LYS A 567 5.42 29.41 -26.88
N GLU A 568 6.45 30.00 -26.27
CA GLU A 568 7.83 29.70 -26.59
C GLU A 568 8.24 28.36 -25.94
N ARG A 569 8.02 28.23 -24.62
CA ARG A 569 8.24 26.99 -23.89
C ARG A 569 7.42 25.84 -24.46
N PHE A 570 6.17 26.10 -24.84
CA PHE A 570 5.35 25.14 -25.58
C PHE A 570 6.05 24.62 -26.85
N ARG A 571 6.53 25.52 -27.73
CA ARG A 571 7.20 25.12 -29.00
C ARG A 571 8.48 24.33 -28.72
N ALA A 572 9.25 24.73 -27.71
CA ALA A 572 10.46 24.02 -27.28
C ALA A 572 10.15 22.59 -26.84
N ILE A 573 9.15 22.40 -25.96
CA ILE A 573 8.71 21.08 -25.51
C ILE A 573 8.22 20.23 -26.68
N ARG A 574 7.42 20.79 -27.58
CA ARG A 574 6.95 20.07 -28.79
C ARG A 574 8.11 19.69 -29.72
N ALA A 575 9.16 20.49 -29.81
CA ALA A 575 10.36 20.17 -30.59
C ALA A 575 11.16 19.03 -29.94
N ARG A 576 11.38 19.09 -28.62
CA ARG A 576 12.03 18.03 -27.84
C ARG A 576 11.28 16.71 -27.93
N GLU A 577 9.94 16.72 -27.79
CA GLU A 577 9.11 15.52 -27.96
C GLU A 577 9.33 14.89 -29.35
N ARG A 578 9.32 15.69 -30.42
CA ARG A 578 9.56 15.16 -31.79
C ARG A 578 10.95 14.54 -31.94
N ALA A 579 11.98 15.14 -31.36
CA ALA A 579 13.34 14.64 -31.39
C ALA A 579 13.46 13.29 -30.64
N LEU A 580 12.93 13.21 -29.42
CA LEU A 580 12.94 11.97 -28.62
C LEU A 580 12.15 10.85 -29.29
N LEU A 581 10.99 11.14 -29.89
CA LEU A 581 10.23 10.15 -30.65
C LEU A 581 10.93 9.71 -31.94
N ALA A 582 11.76 10.56 -32.55
CA ALA A 582 12.60 10.15 -33.67
C ALA A 582 13.73 9.23 -33.22
N ARG A 583 14.39 9.58 -32.11
CA ARG A 583 15.42 8.74 -31.46
C ARG A 583 14.86 7.38 -31.07
N TRP A 584 13.74 7.33 -30.35
CA TRP A 584 13.07 6.09 -29.98
C TRP A 584 12.74 5.19 -31.19
N ARG A 585 12.23 5.75 -32.28
CA ARG A 585 11.96 4.96 -33.50
C ARG A 585 13.22 4.34 -34.11
N LYS A 586 14.37 4.99 -33.94
CA LYS A 586 15.66 4.55 -34.47
C LYS A 586 16.37 3.57 -33.53
N GLU A 587 16.34 3.83 -32.23
CA GLU A 587 17.21 3.20 -31.22
C GLU A 587 16.45 2.39 -30.16
N GLY A 588 15.12 2.52 -30.06
CA GLY A 588 14.32 1.95 -28.97
C GLY A 588 14.43 0.42 -28.85
N GLY A 589 14.53 -0.29 -29.98
CA GLY A 589 14.76 -1.74 -29.96
C GLY A 589 16.11 -2.13 -29.34
N ALA A 590 17.16 -1.37 -29.62
CA ALA A 590 18.49 -1.59 -29.04
C ALA A 590 18.51 -1.22 -27.55
N VAL A 591 17.86 -0.12 -27.16
CA VAL A 591 17.70 0.26 -25.74
C VAL A 591 17.02 -0.86 -24.95
N ARG A 592 15.94 -1.44 -25.48
CA ARG A 592 15.25 -2.56 -24.83
C ARG A 592 16.12 -3.79 -24.67
N ALA A 593 16.86 -4.16 -25.72
CA ALA A 593 17.80 -5.27 -25.66
C ALA A 593 18.88 -5.03 -24.58
N ALA A 594 19.43 -3.82 -24.51
CA ALA A 594 20.43 -3.45 -23.51
C ALA A 594 19.90 -3.57 -22.08
N TYR A 595 18.68 -3.10 -21.79
CA TYR A 595 18.09 -3.28 -20.46
C TYR A 595 17.92 -4.76 -20.08
N ARG A 596 17.47 -5.61 -21.01
CA ARG A 596 17.34 -7.05 -20.75
C ARG A 596 18.68 -7.71 -20.48
N GLU A 597 19.70 -7.36 -21.26
CA GLU A 597 21.06 -7.86 -21.10
C GLU A 597 21.66 -7.42 -19.75
N ALA A 598 21.34 -6.21 -19.29
CA ALA A 598 21.82 -5.67 -18.03
C ALA A 598 21.08 -6.21 -16.79
N MET A 599 19.91 -6.86 -16.93
CA MET A 599 19.10 -7.32 -15.80
C MET A 599 19.89 -8.13 -14.77
N PRO A 600 20.67 -9.18 -15.14
CA PRO A 600 21.43 -9.96 -14.16
C PRO A 600 22.45 -9.12 -13.38
N THR A 601 22.94 -8.03 -13.95
CA THR A 601 23.84 -7.10 -13.25
C THR A 601 23.05 -6.17 -12.34
N LEU A 602 22.00 -5.52 -12.86
CA LEU A 602 21.19 -4.54 -12.13
C LEU A 602 20.50 -5.12 -10.88
N THR A 603 20.15 -6.40 -10.88
CA THR A 603 19.53 -7.08 -9.74
C THR A 603 20.54 -7.86 -8.88
N SER A 604 21.84 -7.83 -9.23
CA SER A 604 22.85 -8.57 -8.47
C SER A 604 23.19 -7.89 -7.14
N ARG A 605 23.52 -8.72 -6.14
CA ARG A 605 24.09 -8.25 -4.87
C ARG A 605 25.38 -7.45 -5.10
N SER A 606 26.28 -7.92 -5.96
CA SER A 606 27.55 -7.25 -6.25
C SER A 606 27.38 -5.83 -6.82
N PHE A 607 26.36 -5.63 -7.66
CA PHE A 607 26.03 -4.29 -8.16
C PHE A 607 25.59 -3.39 -7.00
N TRP A 608 24.65 -3.85 -6.17
CA TRP A 608 24.13 -3.07 -5.05
C TRP A 608 25.21 -2.74 -4.01
N GLU A 609 26.12 -3.67 -3.70
CA GLU A 609 27.26 -3.41 -2.81
C GLU A 609 28.15 -2.27 -3.35
N GLY A 610 28.48 -2.31 -4.65
CA GLY A 610 29.25 -1.26 -5.31
C GLY A 610 28.52 0.09 -5.34
N TYR A 611 27.26 0.07 -5.75
CA TYR A 611 26.42 1.27 -5.86
C TYR A 611 26.20 1.94 -4.49
N LEU A 612 25.86 1.18 -3.45
CA LEU A 612 25.68 1.72 -2.09
C LEU A 612 26.98 2.30 -1.54
N LYS A 613 28.13 1.65 -1.81
CA LYS A 613 29.44 2.19 -1.43
C LYS A 613 29.71 3.52 -2.13
N GLU A 614 29.51 3.59 -3.45
CA GLU A 614 29.71 4.81 -4.23
C GLU A 614 28.80 5.95 -3.74
N MET A 615 27.51 5.68 -3.54
CA MET A 615 26.57 6.69 -3.01
C MET A 615 26.93 7.13 -1.60
N SER A 616 27.46 6.22 -0.77
CA SER A 616 27.94 6.56 0.57
C SER A 616 29.20 7.43 0.57
N GLU A 617 30.06 7.33 -0.45
CA GLU A 617 31.27 8.16 -0.57
C GLU A 617 30.96 9.57 -1.08
N ARG A 618 29.83 9.74 -1.80
CA ARG A 618 29.35 11.04 -2.32
C ARG A 618 28.55 11.86 -1.30
N ALA A 619 27.87 11.20 -0.36
CA ALA A 619 27.00 11.80 0.66
C ALA A 619 27.76 12.10 1.95
#